data_AF-A0A831WA27-F1
#
_entry.id   AF-A0A831WA27-F1
#
_cell.length_a   1.000
_cell.length_b   1.000
_cell.length_c   1.000
_cell.angle_alpha   90.00
_cell.angle_beta   90.00
_cell.angle_gamma   90.00
#
_symmetry.space_group_name_H-M   'P 1'
#
loop_
_entity.id
_entity.type
_entity.pdbx_description
1 polymer ?
#
loop_
_entity_poly.entity_id
_entity_poly.type
_entity_poly.pdbx_seq_one_letter_code
_entity_poly.pdbx_strand_id
1 'polypeptide(L)' 'DLCAKLRQAALQNRFEKLYVLAAPAFLGVLRECLDDNAKTRIAGEIPKDVARQSPEDIRSKLPDYL' A
#
# COMPACT_ATOMS: atom_id res chain seq x y z
N ASP A 1 6.74 -11.80 7.85
CA ASP A 1 5.42 -11.14 7.70
C ASP A 1 5.51 -9.74 7.12
N LEU A 2 4.68 -9.45 6.11
CA LEU A 2 4.58 -8.13 5.46
C LEU A 2 3.98 -7.07 6.39
N CYS A 3 2.87 -7.39 7.08
CA CYS A 3 2.20 -6.44 7.96
C CYS A 3 3.10 -6.00 9.12
N ALA A 4 3.91 -6.92 9.68
CA ALA A 4 4.87 -6.59 10.72
C ALA A 4 5.93 -5.58 10.24
N LYS A 5 6.43 -5.74 9.00
CA LYS A 5 7.38 -4.80 8.40
C LYS A 5 6.74 -3.43 8.15
N LEU A 6 5.52 -3.38 7.62
CA LEU A 6 4.80 -2.13 7.38
C LEU A 6 4.50 -1.40 8.69
N ARG A 7 4.07 -2.12 9.74
CA ARG A 7 3.86 -1.57 11.07
C ARG A 7 5.14 -0.97 11.66
N GLN A 8 6.24 -1.72 11.61
CA GLN A 8 7.54 -1.25 12.10
C GLN A 8 8.03 -0.02 11.32
N ALA A 9 7.81 0.03 10.02
CA ALA A 9 8.17 1.17 9.19
C ALA A 9 7.27 2.40 9.46
N ALA A 10 5.97 2.21 9.74
CA ALA A 10 5.07 3.27 10.17
C ALA A 10 5.48 3.85 11.54
N LEU A 11 5.82 2.98 12.49
CA LEU A 11 6.30 3.38 13.83
C LEU A 11 7.63 4.11 13.78
N GLN A 12 8.54 3.68 12.90
CA GLN A 12 9.82 4.34 12.65
C GLN A 12 9.68 5.57 11.72
N ASN A 13 8.44 5.93 11.36
CA ASN A 13 8.10 7.05 10.51
C ASN A 13 8.85 7.05 9.16
N ARG A 14 9.21 5.86 8.62
CA ARG A 14 10.00 5.68 7.39
C ARG A 14 9.25 6.09 6.12
N PHE A 15 7.95 6.34 6.22
CA PHE A 15 7.12 6.87 5.16
C PHE A 15 6.04 7.76 5.76
N GLU A 16 5.68 8.82 5.05
CA GLU A 16 4.57 9.69 5.44
C GLU A 16 3.24 9.21 4.86
N LYS A 17 3.28 8.68 3.64
CA LYS A 17 2.13 8.19 2.87
C LYS A 17 2.42 6.81 2.30
N LEU A 18 1.47 5.91 2.45
CA LEU A 18 1.50 4.56 1.90
C LEU A 18 0.42 4.46 0.81
N TYR A 19 0.82 4.17 -0.41
CA TYR A 19 -0.08 3.84 -1.50
C TYR A 19 -0.02 2.34 -1.76
N VAL A 20 -1.17 1.68 -1.75
CA VAL A 20 -1.24 0.23 -1.92
C VAL A 20 -1.95 -0.09 -3.22
N LEU A 21 -1.23 -0.79 -4.11
CA LEU A 21 -1.77 -1.30 -5.36
C LEU A 21 -1.80 -2.81 -5.26
N ALA A 22 -2.99 -3.39 -5.11
CA ALA A 22 -3.14 -4.83 -4.98
C ALA A 22 -4.55 -5.28 -5.40
N ALA A 23 -4.71 -6.59 -5.56
CA ALA A 23 -6.01 -7.20 -5.78
C ALA A 23 -6.98 -6.89 -4.61
N PRO A 24 -8.30 -6.71 -4.87
CA PRO A 24 -9.27 -6.36 -3.85
C PRO A 24 -9.27 -7.29 -2.62
N ALA A 25 -9.12 -8.61 -2.86
CA ALA A 25 -9.04 -9.60 -1.79
C ALA A 25 -7.82 -9.39 -0.89
N PHE A 26 -6.69 -9.00 -1.46
CA PHE A 26 -5.47 -8.72 -0.71
C PHE A 26 -5.57 -7.42 0.09
N LEU A 27 -6.23 -6.39 -0.46
CA LEU A 27 -6.50 -5.15 0.28
C LEU A 27 -7.34 -5.40 1.53
N GLY A 28 -8.36 -6.29 1.43
CA GLY A 28 -9.15 -6.73 2.58
C GLY A 28 -8.27 -7.33 3.68
N VAL A 29 -7.46 -8.33 3.34
CA VAL A 29 -6.53 -8.98 4.29
C VAL A 29 -5.53 -7.97 4.87
N LEU A 30 -5.01 -7.06 4.05
CA LEU A 30 -4.04 -6.06 4.50
C LEU A 30 -4.68 -5.09 5.51
N ARG A 31 -5.93 -4.68 5.29
CA ARG A 31 -6.69 -3.83 6.23
C ARG A 31 -6.99 -4.53 7.55
N GLU A 32 -7.21 -5.85 7.55
CA GLU A 32 -7.44 -6.60 8.79
C GLU A 32 -6.13 -6.82 9.57
N CYS A 33 -5.01 -6.97 8.85
CA CYS A 33 -3.71 -7.29 9.43
C CYS A 33 -2.91 -6.05 9.91
N LEU A 34 -3.18 -4.88 9.33
CA LEU A 34 -2.54 -3.62 9.73
C LEU A 34 -3.19 -3.05 11.00
N ASP A 35 -2.36 -2.38 11.81
CA ASP A 35 -2.80 -1.63 12.99
C ASP A 35 -3.33 -0.24 12.59
N ASP A 36 -4.14 0.40 13.43
CA ASP A 36 -4.73 1.72 13.15
C ASP A 36 -3.67 2.76 12.76
N ASN A 37 -2.50 2.76 13.42
CA ASN A 37 -1.40 3.65 13.06
C ASN A 37 -0.95 3.46 11.61
N ALA A 38 -0.78 2.23 11.13
CA ALA A 38 -0.39 1.98 9.75
C ALA A 38 -1.52 2.28 8.76
N LYS A 39 -2.78 2.03 9.14
CA LYS A 39 -3.96 2.37 8.32
C LYS A 39 -4.10 3.87 8.09
N THR A 40 -3.87 4.69 9.11
CA THR A 40 -3.92 6.17 8.97
C THR A 40 -2.89 6.72 8.00
N ARG A 41 -1.84 5.96 7.70
CA ARG A 41 -0.80 6.35 6.72
C ARG A 41 -1.17 5.94 5.29
N ILE A 42 -2.24 5.16 5.10
CA ILE A 42 -2.68 4.76 3.76
C ILE A 42 -3.33 5.97 3.09
N ALA A 43 -2.61 6.57 2.14
CA ALA A 43 -3.06 7.74 1.39
C ALA A 43 -3.94 7.37 0.18
N GLY A 44 -3.89 6.11 -0.25
CA GLY A 44 -4.75 5.61 -1.32
C GLY A 44 -4.57 4.12 -1.54
N GLU A 45 -5.68 3.47 -1.90
CA GLU A 45 -5.72 2.07 -2.27
C GLU A 45 -6.27 1.96 -3.69
N ILE A 46 -5.50 1.30 -4.55
CA ILE A 46 -5.88 1.09 -5.94
C ILE A 46 -6.14 -0.41 -6.10
N PRO A 47 -7.43 -0.83 -6.22
CA PRO A 47 -7.81 -2.21 -6.41
C PRO A 47 -7.51 -2.64 -7.84
N LYS A 48 -6.23 -2.83 -8.16
CA LYS A 48 -5.74 -3.29 -9.46
C LYS A 48 -4.76 -4.43 -9.22
N ASP A 49 -4.97 -5.54 -9.95
CA ASP A 49 -4.00 -6.63 -10.02
C ASP A 49 -2.81 -6.18 -10.89
N VAL A 50 -1.93 -5.38 -10.31
CA VAL A 50 -0.73 -4.85 -10.98
C VAL A 50 0.48 -5.77 -10.82
N ALA A 51 0.34 -6.86 -10.06
CA ALA A 51 1.43 -7.80 -9.78
C ALA A 51 2.00 -8.46 -11.04
N ARG A 52 1.24 -8.45 -12.15
CA ARG A 52 1.64 -8.97 -13.46
C ARG A 52 1.93 -7.88 -14.50
N GLN A 53 1.91 -6.61 -14.11
CA GLN A 53 2.08 -5.49 -15.04
C GLN A 53 3.51 -4.96 -15.02
N SER A 54 3.96 -4.47 -16.17
CA SER A 54 5.29 -3.85 -16.30
C SER A 54 5.42 -2.62 -15.38
N PRO A 55 6.63 -2.29 -14.92
CA PRO A 55 6.87 -1.12 -14.07
C PRO A 55 6.41 0.21 -14.71
N GLU A 56 6.45 0.30 -16.04
CA GLU A 56 5.94 1.44 -16.82
C GLU A 56 4.41 1.59 -16.68
N ASP A 57 3.68 0.49 -16.77
CA ASP A 57 2.24 0.40 -16.55
C ASP A 57 1.84 0.77 -15.12
N ILE A 58 2.65 0.38 -14.14
CA ILE A 58 2.46 0.72 -12.72
C ILE A 58 2.60 2.23 -12.53
N ARG A 59 3.65 2.84 -13.12
CA ARG A 59 3.92 4.26 -12.99
C ARG A 59 2.84 5.13 -13.63
N SER A 60 2.32 4.73 -14.80
CA SER A 60 1.21 5.42 -15.46
C SER A 60 -0.10 5.37 -14.66
N LYS A 61 -0.23 4.48 -13.68
CA LYS A 61 -1.43 4.31 -12.83
C LYS A 61 -1.30 5.01 -11.47
N LEU A 62 -0.11 5.53 -11.15
CA LEU A 62 0.09 6.42 -10.02
C LEU A 62 -0.32 7.85 -10.43
N PRO A 63 -0.90 8.65 -9.51
CA PRO A 63 -1.18 10.05 -9.80
C PRO A 63 0.10 10.81 -10.17
N ASP A 64 -0.02 11.77 -11.09
CA ASP A 64 1.12 12.52 -11.66
C ASP A 64 1.88 13.36 -10.62
N TYR A 65 1.29 13.56 -9.43
CA TYR A 65 1.87 14.32 -8.33
C TYR A 65 2.20 13.40 -7.14
N LEU A 66 3.50 13.16 -6.94
CA LEU A 66 4.08 12.55 -5.74
C LEU A 66 5.22 13.44 -5.24
#